data_AF-A0A379GCG8-F1
#
_entry.id   AF-A0A379GCG8-F1
#
_cell.length_a   1.000
_cell.length_b   1.000
_cell.length_c   1.000
_cell.angle_alpha   90.00
_cell.angle_beta   90.00
_cell.angle_gamma   90.00
#
_symmetry.space_group_name_H-M   'P 1'
#
loop_
_entity.id
_entity.type
_entity.pdbx_description
1 polymer ?
#
loop_
_entity_poly.entity_id
_entity_poly.type
_entity_poly.pdbx_seq_one_letter_code
_entity_poly.pdbx_strand_id
1 'polypeptide(L)'
;MTVKCENNTEDGLGIYREAVLDKNQSLDDAQIEYAQTGSLILLKVLPYREENWRYLVYNTLTQSVQRIDAIGQACVQLPEDHGIIFPGGYYLQNGDYKTFDQPMEGMYFRRLRRSPNGEDVLYVFYSPTQGRLALFNYNMIGA
;
A
#
# COMPACT_ATOMS: atom_id res chain seq x y z
N MET A 1 12.59 12.13 4.83
CA MET A 1 11.50 12.23 3.86
C MET A 1 10.25 12.70 4.59
N THR A 2 9.57 13.69 4.04
CA THR A 2 8.33 14.25 4.60
C THR A 2 7.27 14.23 3.51
N VAL A 3 6.06 13.77 3.83
CA VAL A 3 4.88 13.92 2.96
C VAL A 3 4.01 15.01 3.54
N LYS A 4 3.54 15.92 2.68
CA LYS A 4 2.63 17.02 3.04
C LYS A 4 1.70 17.32 1.90
N CYS A 5 0.52 17.84 2.23
CA CYS A 5 -0.45 18.33 1.25
C CYS A 5 -0.23 19.82 0.90
N GLU A 6 0.53 20.53 1.72
CA GLU A 6 0.85 21.95 1.50
C GLU A 6 1.87 22.10 0.37
N ASN A 7 1.61 23.05 -0.54
CA ASN A 7 2.51 23.37 -1.64
C ASN A 7 3.62 24.35 -1.20
N ASN A 8 4.53 23.89 -0.35
CA ASN A 8 5.74 24.63 0.03
C ASN A 8 6.93 23.65 0.16
N THR A 9 8.14 24.14 0.37
CA THR A 9 9.31 23.31 0.74
C THR A 9 9.68 23.45 2.21
N GLU A 10 8.98 24.33 2.93
CA GLU A 10 9.17 24.57 4.36
C GLU A 10 8.73 23.37 5.20
N ASP A 11 9.19 23.34 6.44
CA ASP A 11 9.04 22.23 7.37
C ASP A 11 7.64 22.19 8.03
N GLY A 12 6.59 22.60 7.30
CA GLY A 12 5.20 22.77 7.74
C GLY A 12 4.54 21.54 8.38
N LEU A 13 3.21 21.47 8.39
CA LEU A 13 2.48 20.36 9.01
C LEU A 13 2.57 19.09 8.13
N GLY A 14 3.76 18.49 8.06
CA GLY A 14 3.97 17.21 7.41
C GLY A 14 3.03 16.16 8.00
N ILE A 15 2.25 15.50 7.14
CA ILE A 15 1.29 14.46 7.55
C ILE A 15 1.97 13.10 7.76
N TYR A 16 3.22 12.98 7.31
CA TYR A 16 4.09 11.83 7.57
C TYR A 16 5.55 12.21 7.44
N ARG A 17 6.39 11.62 8.29
CA ARG A 17 7.83 11.87 8.30
C ARG A 17 8.58 10.62 8.71
N GLU A 18 9.67 10.36 8.00
CA GLU A 18 10.63 9.33 8.36
C GLU A 18 12.04 9.76 7.95
N ALA A 19 13.05 9.16 8.57
CA ALA A 19 14.45 9.48 8.30
C ALA A 19 14.85 9.11 6.87
N VAL A 20 15.88 9.77 6.36
CA VAL A 20 16.55 9.46 5.09
C VAL A 20 18.05 9.41 5.34
N LEU A 21 18.78 8.66 4.52
CA LEU A 21 20.24 8.52 4.67
C LEU A 21 20.95 9.84 4.36
N ASP A 22 20.65 10.45 3.21
CA ASP A 22 21.20 11.75 2.83
C ASP A 22 20.25 12.88 3.24
N LYS A 23 20.65 13.69 4.23
CA LYS A 23 19.84 14.81 4.73
C LYS A 23 19.84 16.02 3.80
N ASN A 24 20.80 16.11 2.88
CA ASN A 24 20.95 17.24 1.97
C ASN A 24 20.24 16.99 0.62
N GLN A 25 19.43 15.94 0.53
CA GLN A 25 18.66 15.66 -0.68
C GLN A 25 17.55 16.68 -0.90
N SER A 26 17.29 16.99 -2.17
CA SER A 26 16.13 17.72 -2.63
C SER A 26 15.04 16.75 -3.13
N LEU A 27 13.87 17.30 -3.51
CA LEU A 27 12.79 16.48 -4.07
C LEU A 27 13.18 15.87 -5.43
N ASP A 28 13.95 16.61 -6.23
CA ASP A 28 14.36 16.21 -7.59
C ASP A 28 15.38 15.07 -7.58
N ASP A 29 16.01 14.81 -6.44
CA ASP A 29 16.99 13.72 -6.28
C ASP A 29 16.32 12.35 -6.02
N ALA A 30 15.04 12.33 -5.65
CA ALA A 30 14.29 11.11 -5.36
C ALA A 30 13.53 10.60 -6.59
N GLN A 31 13.43 9.29 -6.75
CA GLN A 31 12.52 8.71 -7.75
C GLN A 31 11.14 8.51 -7.13
N ILE A 32 10.11 9.03 -7.78
CA ILE A 32 8.73 8.98 -7.28
C ILE A 32 7.84 8.46 -8.40
N GLU A 33 7.15 7.36 -8.12
CA GLU A 33 6.07 6.82 -8.93
C GLU A 33 4.77 6.87 -8.11
N TYR A 34 3.63 7.03 -8.77
CA TYR A 34 2.34 7.01 -8.09
C TYR A 34 1.24 6.39 -8.93
N ALA A 35 0.20 5.91 -8.24
CA ALA A 35 -1.05 5.47 -8.83
C ALA A 35 -2.22 5.90 -7.94
N GLN A 36 -3.37 6.21 -8.54
CA GLN A 36 -4.60 6.51 -7.80
C GLN A 36 -5.62 5.38 -7.97
N THR A 37 -6.24 4.98 -6.87
CA THR A 37 -7.30 3.97 -6.81
C THR A 37 -8.39 4.44 -5.84
N GLY A 38 -9.54 4.84 -6.37
CA GLY A 38 -10.59 5.49 -5.56
C GLY A 38 -10.04 6.72 -4.82
N SER A 39 -10.22 6.75 -3.49
CA SER A 39 -9.68 7.79 -2.60
C SER A 39 -8.25 7.55 -2.10
N LEU A 40 -7.56 6.54 -2.63
CA LEU A 40 -6.20 6.21 -2.23
C LEU A 40 -5.20 6.63 -3.31
N ILE A 41 -4.14 7.32 -2.89
CA ILE A 41 -2.96 7.59 -3.71
C ILE A 41 -1.83 6.70 -3.19
N LEU A 42 -1.41 5.76 -4.02
CA LEU A 42 -0.28 4.87 -3.76
C LEU A 42 0.98 5.57 -4.25
N LEU A 43 1.98 5.69 -3.37
CA LEU A 43 3.27 6.29 -3.68
C LEU A 43 4.35 5.22 -3.56
N LYS A 44 5.26 5.19 -4.53
CA LYS A 44 6.47 4.40 -4.52
C LYS A 44 7.64 5.36 -4.64
N VAL A 45 8.45 5.45 -3.59
CA VAL A 45 9.50 6.46 -3.45
C VAL A 45 10.85 5.79 -3.21
N LEU A 46 11.86 6.12 -4.02
CA LEU A 46 13.26 5.79 -3.77
C LEU A 46 13.99 7.08 -3.39
N PRO A 47 14.29 7.30 -2.11
CA PRO A 47 15.06 8.47 -1.70
C PRO A 47 16.46 8.45 -2.31
N TYR A 48 17.06 9.63 -2.37
CA TYR A 48 18.39 9.78 -2.95
C TYR A 48 19.44 8.92 -2.23
N ARG A 49 20.24 8.18 -3.02
CA ARG A 49 21.31 7.27 -2.55
C ARG A 49 20.84 6.16 -1.61
N GLU A 50 19.55 5.84 -1.62
CA GLU A 50 19.02 4.66 -0.94
C GLU A 50 18.77 3.55 -1.96
N GLU A 51 18.91 2.30 -1.53
CA GLU A 51 18.64 1.12 -2.38
C GLU A 51 17.21 0.59 -2.21
N ASN A 52 16.55 0.98 -1.12
CA ASN A 52 15.25 0.46 -0.73
C ASN A 52 14.13 1.42 -1.10
N TRP A 53 13.20 0.92 -1.92
CA TRP A 53 11.94 1.59 -2.19
C TRP A 53 11.06 1.64 -0.94
N ARG A 54 10.34 2.74 -0.80
CA ARG A 54 9.34 2.97 0.24
C ARG A 54 7.98 3.04 -0.40
N TYR A 55 7.02 2.32 0.17
CA TYR A 55 5.68 2.29 -0.36
C TYR A 55 4.71 2.88 0.65
N LEU A 56 3.99 3.91 0.21
CA LEU A 56 3.09 4.68 1.06
C LEU A 56 1.69 4.68 0.44
N VAL A 57 0.69 4.72 1.31
CA VAL A 57 -0.71 4.93 0.93
C VAL A 57 -1.15 6.23 1.56
N TYR A 58 -1.43 7.22 0.73
CA TYR A 58 -2.11 8.44 1.15
C TYR A 58 -3.61 8.27 0.94
N ASN A 59 -4.39 8.45 1.99
CA ASN A 59 -5.83 8.39 1.95
C ASN A 59 -6.39 9.82 1.91
N THR A 60 -7.06 10.18 0.82
CA THR A 60 -7.57 11.55 0.62
C THR A 60 -8.75 11.90 1.52
N LEU A 61 -9.47 10.90 2.05
CA LEU A 61 -10.62 11.10 2.93
C LEU A 61 -10.17 11.42 4.35
N THR A 62 -9.21 10.65 4.87
CA THR A 62 -8.66 10.84 6.22
C THR A 62 -7.48 11.80 6.27
N GLN A 63 -6.95 12.17 5.10
CA GLN A 63 -5.73 12.97 4.93
C GLN A 63 -4.52 12.39 5.67
N SER A 64 -4.46 11.06 5.80
CA SER A 64 -3.38 10.35 6.48
C SER A 64 -2.52 9.56 5.50
N VAL A 65 -1.27 9.31 5.89
CA VAL A 65 -0.32 8.48 5.13
C VAL A 65 0.06 7.28 5.97
N GLN A 66 0.01 6.09 5.37
CA GLN A 66 0.45 4.85 5.97
C GLN A 66 1.60 4.25 5.15
N ARG A 67 2.69 3.85 5.82
CA ARG A 67 3.76 3.05 5.18
C ARG A 67 3.35 1.58 5.12
N ILE A 68 3.32 1.02 3.91
CA ILE A 68 2.91 -0.35 3.62
C ILE A 68 3.83 -0.94 2.54
N ASP A 69 5.04 -1.35 2.93
CA ASP A 69 6.04 -1.87 1.96
C ASP A 69 5.57 -3.15 1.22
N ALA A 70 4.62 -3.89 1.80
CA ALA A 70 4.05 -5.08 1.20
C ALA A 70 3.31 -4.83 -0.14
N ILE A 71 2.81 -3.61 -0.39
CA ILE A 71 2.16 -3.29 -1.68
C ILE A 71 3.16 -3.31 -2.84
N GLY A 72 4.46 -3.19 -2.55
CA GLY A 72 5.53 -3.37 -3.52
C GLY A 72 5.71 -4.80 -4.02
N GLN A 73 5.20 -5.80 -3.28
CA GLN A 73 5.20 -7.20 -3.72
C GLN A 73 3.98 -7.51 -4.59
N ALA A 74 2.80 -7.13 -4.11
CA ALA A 74 1.56 -7.12 -4.88
C ALA A 74 0.55 -6.17 -4.23
N CYS A 75 -0.24 -5.49 -5.06
CA CYS A 75 -1.30 -4.59 -4.62
C CYS A 75 -2.50 -4.79 -5.54
N VAL A 76 -3.66 -5.11 -4.96
CA VAL A 76 -4.88 -5.38 -5.72
C VAL A 76 -6.01 -4.55 -5.13
N GLN A 77 -6.77 -3.89 -5.98
CA GLN A 77 -7.94 -3.13 -5.58
C GLN A 77 -9.05 -4.06 -5.07
N LEU A 78 -9.64 -3.71 -3.94
CA LEU A 78 -10.84 -4.36 -3.42
C LEU A 78 -12.08 -3.91 -4.23
N PRO A 79 -13.18 -4.69 -4.23
CA PRO A 79 -14.40 -4.32 -4.95
C PRO A 79 -14.96 -2.98 -4.48
N GLU A 80 -15.71 -2.31 -5.36
CA GLU A 80 -16.44 -1.07 -5.05
C GLU A 80 -15.56 0.03 -4.43
N ASP A 81 -14.30 0.04 -4.87
CA ASP A 81 -13.25 0.92 -4.39
C ASP A 81 -12.94 0.82 -2.89
N HIS A 82 -13.47 -0.19 -2.16
CA HIS A 82 -13.37 -0.28 -0.69
C HIS A 82 -11.96 -0.17 -0.13
N GLY A 83 -10.94 -0.45 -0.93
CA GLY A 83 -9.55 -0.23 -0.58
C GLY A 83 -8.60 -1.06 -1.42
N ILE A 84 -7.52 -1.50 -0.81
CA ILE A 84 -6.53 -2.40 -1.42
C ILE A 84 -6.23 -3.59 -0.52
N ILE A 85 -5.85 -4.69 -1.13
CA ILE A 85 -5.34 -5.90 -0.49
C ILE A 85 -3.96 -6.24 -1.04
N PHE A 86 -3.07 -6.70 -0.17
CA PHE A 86 -1.69 -7.01 -0.47
C PHE A 86 -1.27 -8.27 0.31
N PRO A 87 -0.12 -8.89 -0.02
CA PRO A 87 0.38 -10.01 0.77
C PRO A 87 0.58 -9.58 2.23
N GLY A 88 -0.24 -10.11 3.13
CA GLY A 88 -0.14 -9.82 4.55
C GLY A 88 -1.14 -8.83 5.11
N GLY A 89 -2.08 -8.31 4.32
CA GLY A 89 -3.09 -7.42 4.87
C GLY A 89 -3.95 -6.71 3.85
N TYR A 90 -4.73 -5.75 4.35
CA TYR A 90 -5.54 -4.83 3.56
C TYR A 90 -5.54 -3.43 4.19
N TYR A 91 -5.88 -2.44 3.37
CA TYR A 91 -6.10 -1.06 3.77
C TYR A 91 -7.41 -0.58 3.14
N LEU A 92 -8.38 -0.18 3.96
CA LEU A 92 -9.70 0.27 3.51
C LEU A 92 -9.77 1.80 3.39
N GLN A 93 -10.72 2.29 2.58
CA GLN A 93 -10.93 3.72 2.37
C GLN A 93 -11.30 4.49 3.63
N ASN A 94 -11.94 3.83 4.60
CA ASN A 94 -12.23 4.42 5.91
C ASN A 94 -10.97 4.61 6.78
N GLY A 95 -9.81 4.14 6.32
CA GLY A 95 -8.52 4.19 7.04
C GLY A 95 -8.18 2.92 7.81
N ASP A 96 -9.07 1.92 7.84
CA ASP A 96 -8.82 0.66 8.53
C ASP A 96 -7.67 -0.08 7.86
N TYR A 97 -6.62 -0.29 8.64
CA TYR A 97 -5.42 -0.99 8.22
C TYR A 97 -5.27 -2.26 9.06
N LYS A 98 -5.30 -3.42 8.39
CA LYS A 98 -5.15 -4.71 9.05
C LYS A 98 -4.02 -5.50 8.42
N THR A 99 -3.15 -6.03 9.29
CA THR A 99 -2.06 -6.92 8.90
C THR A 99 -2.21 -8.28 9.59
N PHE A 100 -1.52 -9.27 9.05
CA PHE A 100 -1.46 -10.62 9.59
C PHE A 100 -0.01 -10.99 9.89
N ASP A 101 0.25 -11.64 11.04
CA ASP A 101 1.60 -11.90 11.55
C ASP A 101 2.41 -12.97 10.77
N GLN A 102 1.85 -13.52 9.69
CA GLN A 102 2.49 -14.59 8.94
C GLN A 102 3.48 -14.01 7.92
N PRO A 103 4.65 -14.65 7.69
CA PRO A 103 5.60 -14.21 6.66
C PRO A 103 4.99 -14.32 5.26
N MET A 104 5.08 -13.23 4.49
CA MET A 104 4.49 -13.07 3.16
C MET A 104 5.55 -12.78 2.08
N GLU A 105 6.83 -12.81 2.43
CA GLU A 105 7.92 -12.45 1.51
C GLU A 105 7.91 -13.30 0.24
N GLY A 106 7.99 -12.60 -0.90
CA GLY A 106 8.01 -13.23 -2.22
C GLY A 106 6.67 -13.84 -2.61
N MET A 107 5.57 -13.44 -1.97
CA MET A 107 4.23 -13.78 -2.43
C MET A 107 3.77 -12.81 -3.52
N TYR A 108 3.28 -13.38 -4.63
CA TYR A 108 2.72 -12.63 -5.73
C TYR A 108 1.22 -12.90 -5.84
N PHE A 109 0.47 -11.92 -6.34
CA PHE A 109 -0.93 -12.13 -6.65
C PHE A 109 -1.07 -13.17 -7.76
N ARG A 110 -1.83 -14.25 -7.50
CA ARG A 110 -2.02 -15.34 -8.43
C ARG A 110 -3.39 -15.27 -9.10
N ARG A 111 -4.46 -15.06 -8.31
CA ARG A 111 -5.83 -15.02 -8.85
C ARG A 111 -6.84 -14.48 -7.84
N LEU A 112 -7.97 -14.01 -8.39
CA LEU A 112 -9.19 -13.69 -7.66
C LEU A 112 -10.31 -14.66 -8.03
N ARG A 113 -11.15 -15.03 -7.05
CA ARG A 113 -12.38 -15.80 -7.22
C ARG A 113 -13.54 -15.10 -6.53
N ARG A 114 -14.65 -14.91 -7.24
CA ARG A 114 -15.89 -14.41 -6.66
C ARG A 114 -16.80 -15.58 -6.32
N SER A 115 -17.52 -15.48 -5.21
CA SER A 115 -18.63 -16.38 -4.91
C SER A 115 -19.77 -16.21 -5.93
N PRO A 116 -20.65 -17.22 -6.09
CA PRO A 116 -21.78 -17.13 -7.02
C PRO A 116 -22.79 -16.03 -6.68
N ASN A 117 -22.99 -15.73 -5.39
CA ASN A 117 -23.82 -14.61 -4.93
C ASN A 117 -23.13 -13.24 -5.07
N GLY A 118 -21.84 -13.22 -5.40
CA GLY A 118 -21.04 -12.01 -5.56
C GLY A 118 -20.52 -11.40 -4.26
N GLU A 119 -21.03 -11.81 -3.10
CA GLU A 119 -20.78 -11.20 -1.79
C GLU A 119 -19.38 -11.44 -1.24
N ASP A 120 -18.72 -12.54 -1.64
CA ASP A 120 -17.40 -12.91 -1.16
C ASP A 120 -16.39 -12.94 -2.29
N VAL A 121 -15.21 -12.43 -2.00
CA VAL A 121 -14.08 -12.43 -2.92
C VAL A 121 -12.89 -13.09 -2.24
N LEU A 122 -12.38 -14.15 -2.86
CA LEU A 122 -11.18 -14.84 -2.44
C LEU A 122 -9.98 -14.35 -3.27
N TYR A 123 -9.01 -13.78 -2.58
CA TYR A 123 -7.71 -13.40 -3.12
C TYR A 123 -6.68 -14.49 -2.82
N VAL A 124 -5.99 -14.93 -3.86
CA VAL A 124 -4.98 -15.97 -3.78
C VAL A 124 -3.61 -15.37 -4.07
N PHE A 125 -2.74 -15.40 -3.08
CA PHE A 125 -1.32 -15.08 -3.23
C PHE A 125 -0.48 -16.36 -3.17
N TYR A 126 0.61 -16.39 -3.92
CA TYR A 126 1.46 -17.57 -4.06
C TYR A 126 2.94 -17.20 -3.98
N SER A 127 3.69 -17.93 -3.15
CA SER A 127 5.15 -17.89 -3.14
C SER A 127 5.70 -19.05 -3.98
N PRO A 128 6.34 -18.79 -5.14
CA PRO A 128 6.92 -19.85 -5.96
C PRO A 128 8.15 -20.50 -5.30
N THR A 129 8.92 -19.72 -4.54
CA THR A 129 10.13 -20.20 -3.86
C THR A 129 9.81 -21.13 -2.69
N GLN A 130 8.76 -20.82 -1.92
CA GLN A 130 8.36 -21.61 -0.75
C GLN A 130 7.23 -22.61 -1.06
N GLY A 131 6.59 -22.54 -2.23
CA GLY A 131 5.43 -23.36 -2.59
C GLY A 131 4.18 -23.08 -1.74
N ARG A 132 4.08 -21.91 -1.11
CA ARG A 132 3.00 -21.54 -0.16
C ARG A 132 1.89 -20.73 -0.83
N LEU A 133 0.67 -20.91 -0.33
CA LEU A 133 -0.49 -20.10 -0.69
C LEU A 133 -0.99 -19.32 0.52
N ALA A 134 -1.33 -18.05 0.32
CA ALA A 134 -2.14 -17.28 1.25
C ALA A 134 -3.49 -17.00 0.61
N LEU A 135 -4.55 -17.28 1.37
CA LEU A 135 -5.93 -17.18 0.95
C LEU A 135 -6.63 -16.14 1.82
N PHE A 136 -7.04 -15.03 1.22
CA PHE A 136 -7.76 -13.98 1.93
C PHE A 136 -9.19 -13.90 1.40
N ASN A 137 -10.15 -14.20 2.27
CA ASN A 137 -11.54 -13.93 2.00
C ASN A 137 -11.86 -12.48 2.37
N TYR A 138 -12.57 -11.79 1.48
CA TYR A 138 -13.10 -10.46 1.69
C TYR A 138 -14.60 -10.47 1.40
N ASN A 139 -15.40 -10.11 2.40
CA ASN A 139 -16.85 -9.99 2.27
C ASN A 139 -17.21 -8.54 1.96
N MET A 140 -18.02 -8.32 0.92
CA MET A 140 -18.37 -6.98 0.45
C MET A 140 -19.45 -6.29 1.30
N ILE A 141 -20.22 -7.05 2.09
CA ILE A 141 -21.34 -6.51 2.90
C ILE A 141 -20.87 -6.10 4.30
N GLY A 142 -19.90 -6.82 4.86
CA GLY A 142 -19.38 -6.57 6.21
C GLY A 142 -18.21 -5.59 6.27
N ALA A 143 -17.87 -4.95 5.16
CA ALA A 143 -16.73 -4.03 5.03
C ALA A 143 -17.14 -2.56 5.15
#